data_AF-C6J163-F1
#
_entry.id   AF-C6J163-F1
#
_cell.length_a   1.000
_cell.length_b   1.000
_cell.length_c   1.000
_cell.angle_alpha   90.00
_cell.angle_beta   90.00
_cell.angle_gamma   90.00
#
_symmetry.space_group_name_H-M   'P 1'
#
loop_
_entity.id
_entity.type
_entity.pdbx_description
1 polymer ?
#
loop_
_entity_poly.entity_id
_entity_poly.type
_entity_poly.pdbx_seq_one_letter_code
_entity_poly.pdbx_strand_id
1 'polypeptide(L)'
;MNSSKTLYQVTIELRKDQLASKVLPWKLLVETNRYYEIKPITGSGSVKRLYKEKLNIAVHETKHYSAGTLAVSAFCKEEHIEEIRKYLIEQLDSKINNYMKDLELNKKALYSKLAIKSYT
;
A
#
# COMPACT_ATOMS: atom_id res chain seq x y z
N MET A 1 22.99 -24.04 9.79
CA MET A 1 22.14 -24.25 8.59
C MET A 1 21.33 -22.99 8.36
N ASN A 2 21.74 -22.14 7.42
CA ASN A 2 20.97 -20.94 7.06
C ASN A 2 19.86 -21.36 6.11
N SER A 3 18.66 -21.66 6.65
CA SER A 3 17.47 -21.61 5.81
C SER A 3 17.38 -20.18 5.28
N SER A 4 17.52 -20.02 3.96
CA SER A 4 17.40 -18.71 3.32
C SER A 4 15.98 -18.20 3.55
N LYS A 5 15.77 -17.39 4.59
CA LYS A 5 14.47 -16.77 4.85
C LYS A 5 14.18 -15.83 3.68
N THR A 6 13.23 -16.20 2.84
CA THR A 6 12.68 -15.33 1.80
C THR A 6 11.50 -14.57 2.40
N LEU A 7 11.46 -13.27 2.15
CA LEU A 7 10.28 -12.44 2.39
C LEU A 7 9.68 -12.07 1.04
N TYR A 8 8.38 -11.79 1.03
CA TYR A 8 7.65 -11.41 -0.16
C TYR A 8 7.09 -10.01 0.02
N GLN A 9 7.33 -9.14 -0.96
CA GLN A 9 6.63 -7.88 -1.06
C GLN A 9 5.36 -8.11 -1.87
N VAL A 10 4.21 -8.02 -1.23
CA VAL A 10 2.90 -7.99 -1.88
C VAL A 10 2.56 -6.54 -2.13
N THR A 11 2.21 -6.19 -3.37
CA THR A 11 1.77 -4.85 -3.77
C THR A 11 0.43 -4.96 -4.45
N ILE A 12 -0.52 -4.14 -4.02
CA ILE A 12 -1.80 -3.95 -4.69
C ILE A 12 -1.82 -2.54 -5.25
N GLU A 13 -2.09 -2.45 -6.55
CA GLU A 13 -2.12 -1.19 -7.27
C GLU A 13 -3.47 -1.05 -7.96
N LEU A 14 -4.16 0.04 -7.67
CA LEU A 14 -5.35 0.48 -8.38
C LEU A 14 -4.95 1.55 -9.39
N ARG A 15 -5.22 1.29 -10.67
CA ARG A 15 -5.08 2.26 -11.77
C ARG A 15 -6.44 2.43 -12.43
N LYS A 16 -7.15 3.49 -12.06
CA LYS A 16 -8.52 3.79 -12.50
C LYS A 16 -9.46 2.57 -12.30
N ASP A 17 -9.69 1.80 -13.36
CA ASP A 17 -10.60 0.66 -13.48
C ASP A 17 -9.91 -0.70 -13.30
N GLN A 18 -8.59 -0.71 -13.10
CA GLN A 18 -7.80 -1.94 -12.99
C GLN A 18 -7.19 -2.09 -11.61
N LEU A 19 -7.49 -3.23 -10.97
CA LEU A 19 -6.81 -3.68 -9.75
C LEU A 19 -5.75 -4.72 -10.13
N ALA A 20 -4.48 -4.38 -9.94
CA ALA A 20 -3.35 -5.26 -10.16
C ALA A 20 -2.77 -5.73 -8.83
N SER A 21 -2.37 -7.01 -8.77
CA SER A 21 -1.60 -7.57 -7.66
C SER A 21 -0.23 -8.03 -8.15
N LYS A 22 0.80 -7.70 -7.40
CA LYS A 22 2.17 -8.12 -7.68
C LYS A 22 2.81 -8.68 -6.42
N VAL A 23 3.42 -9.85 -6.54
CA VAL A 23 4.21 -10.47 -5.48
C VAL A 23 5.65 -10.57 -5.94
N LEU A 24 6.58 -10.02 -5.16
CA LEU A 24 8.01 -10.05 -5.47
C LEU A 24 8.79 -10.71 -4.33
N PRO A 25 9.64 -11.70 -4.61
CA PRO A 25 10.48 -12.32 -3.60
C PRO A 25 11.73 -11.48 -3.29
N TRP A 26 12.08 -11.44 -2.01
CA TRP A 26 13.22 -10.74 -1.44
C TRP A 26 14.02 -11.70 -0.56
N LYS A 27 15.32 -11.78 -0.81
CA LYS A 27 16.22 -12.58 0.02
C LYS A 27 16.62 -11.81 1.28
N LEU A 28 16.60 -12.48 2.42
CA LEU A 28 17.26 -12.01 3.63
C LEU A 28 18.79 -12.05 3.47
N LEU A 29 19.44 -10.93 3.76
CA LEU A 29 20.89 -10.79 3.79
C LEU A 29 21.41 -10.81 5.23
N VAL A 30 20.76 -10.04 6.10
CA VAL A 30 21.13 -9.89 7.52
C VAL A 30 19.87 -9.86 8.36
N GLU A 31 19.85 -10.61 9.45
CA GLU A 31 18.83 -10.50 10.49
C GLU A 31 19.46 -9.95 11.76
N THR A 32 18.92 -8.82 12.24
CA THR A 32 19.26 -8.26 13.55
C THR A 32 18.09 -8.43 14.51
N ASN A 33 18.21 -7.98 15.75
CA ASN A 33 17.07 -7.96 16.68
C ASN A 33 15.97 -6.97 16.27
N ARG A 34 16.30 -5.92 15.49
CA ARG A 34 15.38 -4.81 15.17
C ARG A 34 14.86 -4.83 13.73
N TYR A 35 15.68 -5.26 12.78
CA TYR A 35 15.38 -5.19 11.36
C TYR A 35 16.03 -6.33 10.56
N TYR A 36 15.52 -6.51 9.35
CA TYR A 36 16.08 -7.34 8.30
C TYR A 36 16.75 -6.45 7.25
N GLU A 37 17.92 -6.83 6.75
CA GLU A 37 18.44 -6.32 5.48
C GLU A 37 18.04 -7.28 4.38
N ILE A 38 17.35 -6.76 3.37
CA ILE A 38 16.75 -7.56 2.30
C ILE A 38 17.10 -7.00 0.93
N LYS A 39 17.16 -7.85 -0.08
CA LYS A 39 17.37 -7.45 -1.48
C LYS A 39 16.43 -8.22 -2.42
N PRO A 40 15.95 -7.62 -3.52
CA PRO A 40 15.13 -8.36 -4.48
C PRO A 40 15.91 -9.54 -5.04
N ILE A 41 15.22 -10.67 -5.24
CA ILE A 41 15.82 -11.83 -5.90
C ILE A 41 15.86 -11.62 -7.41
N THR A 42 14.81 -11.04 -7.99
CA THR A 42 14.56 -11.01 -9.43
C THR A 42 15.05 -9.74 -10.15
N GLY A 43 16.06 -9.03 -9.64
CA GLY A 43 16.61 -7.87 -10.36
C GLY A 43 17.72 -7.08 -9.66
N SER A 44 18.19 -6.03 -10.33
CA SER A 44 19.13 -5.03 -9.79
C SER A 44 18.41 -4.05 -8.86
N GLY A 45 18.05 -4.51 -7.66
CA GLY A 45 17.49 -3.65 -6.61
C GLY A 45 18.51 -3.27 -5.54
N SER A 46 18.30 -2.14 -4.88
CA SER A 46 19.08 -1.75 -3.71
C SER A 46 18.72 -2.62 -2.50
N VAL A 47 19.66 -2.74 -1.57
CA VAL A 47 19.41 -3.33 -0.25
C VAL A 47 18.47 -2.40 0.52
N LYS A 48 17.42 -2.97 1.12
CA LYS A 48 16.49 -2.24 2.00
C LYS A 48 16.59 -2.77 3.42
N ARG A 49 16.33 -1.88 4.39
CA ARG A 49 16.08 -2.26 5.79
C ARG A 49 14.58 -2.34 6.03
N LEU A 50 14.13 -3.51 6.47
CA LEU A 50 12.76 -3.76 6.91
C LEU A 50 12.75 -3.94 8.42
N TYR A 51 12.21 -2.97 9.16
CA TYR A 51 12.02 -3.12 10.60
C TYR A 51 11.03 -4.25 10.89
N LYS A 52 11.31 -5.08 11.90
CA LYS A 52 10.50 -6.28 12.20
C LYS A 52 9.04 -5.92 12.50
N GLU A 53 8.81 -4.78 13.15
CA GLU A 53 7.48 -4.21 13.43
C GLU A 53 6.70 -3.77 12.17
N LYS A 54 7.36 -3.67 11.02
CA LYS A 54 6.74 -3.32 9.73
C LYS A 54 6.43 -4.56 8.90
N LEU A 55 6.76 -5.76 9.38
CA LEU A 55 6.35 -7.00 8.76
C LEU A 55 4.82 -7.14 8.87
N ASN A 56 4.17 -7.56 7.79
CA ASN A 56 2.72 -7.70 7.66
C ASN A 56 1.93 -6.38 7.76
N ILE A 57 2.61 -5.23 7.84
CA ILE A 57 1.97 -3.92 7.94
C ILE A 57 1.86 -3.27 6.56
N ALA A 58 0.67 -2.74 6.26
CA ALA A 58 0.42 -1.99 5.04
C ALA A 58 1.20 -0.66 5.02
N VAL A 59 1.80 -0.38 3.88
CA VAL A 59 2.49 0.88 3.57
C VAL A 59 1.86 1.45 2.31
N HIS A 60 1.29 2.65 2.41
CA HIS A 60 0.80 3.37 1.24
C HIS A 60 1.97 3.93 0.44
N GLU A 61 2.21 3.37 -0.74
CA GLU A 61 3.27 3.81 -1.66
C GLU A 61 2.90 5.15 -2.31
N THR A 62 1.60 5.38 -2.53
CA THR A 62 1.07 6.66 -3.03
C THR A 62 0.55 7.52 -1.89
N LYS A 63 1.06 8.74 -1.77
CA LYS A 63 0.58 9.74 -0.80
C LYS A 63 -0.87 10.15 -1.08
N HIS A 64 -1.16 10.51 -2.33
CA HIS A 64 -2.47 11.00 -2.76
C HIS A 64 -2.99 10.24 -3.98
N TYR A 65 -4.32 10.18 -4.13
CA TYR A 65 -4.92 9.79 -5.39
C TYR A 65 -4.62 10.85 -6.45
N SER A 66 -3.66 10.55 -7.30
CA SER A 66 -3.20 11.45 -8.37
C SER A 66 -2.98 10.64 -9.63
N ALA A 67 -3.31 11.23 -10.78
CA ALA A 67 -3.26 10.55 -12.08
C ALA A 67 -4.02 9.20 -12.12
N GLY A 68 -5.04 9.02 -11.27
CA GLY A 68 -5.82 7.79 -11.23
C GLY A 68 -5.14 6.60 -10.56
N THR A 69 -4.07 6.81 -9.78
CA THR A 69 -3.29 5.71 -9.19
C THR A 69 -3.33 5.72 -7.65
N LEU A 70 -3.52 4.54 -7.05
CA LEU A 70 -3.24 4.25 -5.65
C LEU A 70 -2.45 2.95 -5.54
N ALA A 71 -1.44 2.92 -4.69
CA ALA A 71 -0.71 1.70 -4.41
C ALA A 71 -0.47 1.53 -2.90
N VAL A 72 -0.56 0.29 -2.46
CA VAL A 72 -0.24 -0.14 -1.09
C VAL A 72 0.58 -1.43 -1.17
N SER A 73 1.58 -1.55 -0.30
CA SER A 73 2.40 -2.75 -0.22
C SER A 73 2.62 -3.21 1.21
N ALA A 74 3.01 -4.46 1.38
CA ALA A 74 3.48 -5.00 2.66
C ALA A 74 4.51 -6.10 2.40
N PHE A 75 5.43 -6.27 3.35
CA PHE A 75 6.33 -7.41 3.37
C PHE A 75 5.78 -8.50 4.28
N CYS A 76 5.79 -9.74 3.83
CA CYS A 76 5.33 -10.88 4.61
C CYS A 76 6.13 -12.15 4.31
N LYS A 77 5.85 -13.22 5.06
CA LYS A 77 6.32 -14.56 4.71
C LYS A 77 5.36 -15.23 3.74
N GLU A 78 5.80 -16.30 3.10
CA GLU A 78 5.06 -16.99 2.05
C GLU A 78 3.66 -17.43 2.49
N GLU A 79 3.56 -17.98 3.69
CA GLU A 79 2.32 -18.48 4.27
C GLU A 79 1.26 -17.39 4.49
N HIS A 80 1.67 -16.11 4.51
CA HIS A 80 0.78 -14.97 4.74
C HIS A 80 0.44 -14.19 3.46
N ILE A 81 0.91 -14.60 2.27
CA ILE A 81 0.72 -13.81 1.03
C ILE A 81 -0.76 -13.55 0.74
N GLU A 82 -1.61 -14.57 0.82
CA GLU A 82 -3.04 -14.44 0.48
C GLU A 82 -3.81 -13.62 1.53
N GLU A 83 -3.49 -13.80 2.81
CA GLU A 83 -4.03 -12.98 3.91
C GLU A 83 -3.67 -11.50 3.72
N ILE A 84 -2.39 -11.23 3.44
CA ILE A 84 -1.90 -9.87 3.21
C ILE A 84 -2.49 -9.27 1.95
N ARG A 85 -2.65 -10.04 0.87
CA ARG A 85 -3.31 -9.56 -0.35
C ARG A 85 -4.72 -9.05 -0.03
N LYS A 86 -5.52 -9.83 0.72
CA LYS A 86 -6.87 -9.42 1.12
C LYS A 86 -6.84 -8.15 1.99
N TYR A 87 -5.99 -8.15 3.01
CA TYR A 87 -5.81 -7.00 3.90
C TYR A 87 -5.44 -5.72 3.12
N LEU A 88 -4.52 -5.81 2.16
CA LEU A 88 -4.11 -4.67 1.34
C LEU A 88 -5.26 -4.14 0.45
N ILE A 89 -6.12 -5.02 -0.08
CA ILE A 89 -7.31 -4.60 -0.82
C ILE A 89 -8.27 -3.84 0.10
N GLU A 90 -8.52 -4.33 1.32
CA GLU A 90 -9.35 -3.64 2.32
C GLU A 90 -8.79 -2.27 2.69
N GLN A 91 -7.46 -2.11 2.77
CA GLN A 91 -6.82 -0.81 2.99
C GLN A 91 -7.05 0.18 1.83
N LEU A 92 -7.03 -0.30 0.59
CA LEU A 92 -7.36 0.54 -0.57
C LEU A 92 -8.83 0.94 -0.57
N ASP A 93 -9.74 0.01 -0.30
CA ASP A 93 -11.17 0.28 -0.20
C ASP A 93 -11.47 1.35 0.86
N SER A 94 -10.95 1.17 2.08
CA SER A 94 -11.06 2.17 3.15
C SER A 94 -10.53 3.55 2.74
N LYS A 95 -9.37 3.59 2.05
CA LYS A 95 -8.78 4.85 1.57
C LYS A 95 -9.65 5.53 0.52
N ILE A 96 -10.24 4.78 -0.41
CA ILE A 96 -11.14 5.32 -1.44
C ILE A 96 -12.42 5.85 -0.79
N ASN A 97 -13.02 5.09 0.11
CA ASN A 97 -14.24 5.50 0.82
C ASN A 97 -14.03 6.80 1.61
N ASN A 98 -12.86 6.97 2.24
CA ASN A 98 -12.50 8.23 2.90
C ASN A 98 -12.40 9.39 1.90
N TYR A 99 -11.75 9.20 0.74
CA TYR A 99 -11.69 10.23 -0.29
C TYR A 99 -13.09 10.61 -0.81
N MET A 100 -13.95 9.62 -1.07
CA MET A 100 -15.31 9.87 -1.55
C MET A 100 -16.11 10.69 -0.54
N LYS A 101 -16.04 10.32 0.74
CA LYS A 101 -16.69 11.06 1.83
C LYS A 101 -16.19 12.50 1.94
N ASP A 102 -14.89 12.71 1.89
CA ASP A 102 -14.30 14.06 1.95
C ASP A 102 -14.75 14.91 0.74
N LEU A 103 -14.76 14.32 -0.45
CA LEU A 103 -15.24 15.00 -1.67
C LEU A 103 -16.72 15.35 -1.61
N GLU A 104 -17.56 14.48 -1.07
CA GLU A 104 -18.99 14.74 -0.85
C GLU A 104 -19.20 15.93 0.11
N LEU A 105 -18.48 15.95 1.23
CA LEU A 105 -18.54 17.06 2.18
C LEU A 105 -18.09 18.38 1.54
N ASN A 106 -16.99 18.35 0.79
CA ASN A 106 -16.48 19.51 0.07
C ASN A 106 -17.49 20.01 -0.97
N LYS A 107 -18.12 19.10 -1.72
CA LYS A 107 -19.15 19.43 -2.72
C LYS A 107 -20.38 20.06 -2.05
N LYS A 108 -20.82 19.53 -0.91
CA LYS A 108 -21.91 20.11 -0.11
C LYS A 108 -21.59 21.53 0.36
N ALA A 109 -20.38 21.78 0.83
CA ALA A 109 -19.93 23.11 1.27
C ALA A 109 -19.84 24.13 0.12
N LEU A 110 -19.48 23.68 -1.09
CA LEU A 110 -19.51 24.52 -2.28
C LEU A 110 -20.94 24.90 -2.67
N TYR A 111 -21.86 23.93 -2.70
CA TYR A 111 -23.24 24.20 -3.06
C TYR A 111 -23.95 25.13 -2.08
N SER A 112 -23.71 25.01 -0.78
CA SER A 112 -24.30 25.93 0.18
C SER A 112 -23.85 27.38 -0.07
N LYS A 113 -22.58 27.61 -0.37
CA LYS A 113 -22.07 28.95 -0.70
C LYS A 113 -22.57 29.48 -2.05
N LEU A 114 -22.67 28.62 -3.06
CA LEU A 114 -23.18 29.02 -4.37
C LEU A 114 -24.68 29.34 -4.32
N ALA A 115 -25.47 28.56 -3.58
CA ALA A 115 -26.89 28.83 -3.37
C ALA A 115 -27.11 30.19 -2.70
N ILE A 116 -26.27 30.55 -1.70
CA ILE A 116 -26.35 31.86 -1.03
C ILE A 116 -26.09 33.02 -2.00
N LYS A 117 -25.18 32.85 -2.97
CA LYS A 117 -24.88 33.87 -3.99
C LYS A 117 -25.98 34.04 -5.05
N SER A 118 -26.91 33.09 -5.18
CA SER A 118 -28.02 33.18 -6.13
C SER A 118 -29.21 34.01 -5.61
N TYR A 119 -29.21 34.36 -4.32
CA TYR A 119 -30.31 35.09 -3.64
C TYR A 119 -29.91 36.51 -3.17
N THR A 120 -28.73 36.99 -3.57
CA THR A 120 -28.24 38.36 -3.34
C THR A 120 -27.95 39.03 -4.66
#